data_AF-A0A225DQI7-F1
#
_entry.id   AF-A0A225DQI7-F1
#
_cell.length_a   1.000
_cell.length_b   1.000
_cell.length_c   1.000
_cell.angle_alpha   90.00
_cell.angle_beta   90.00
_cell.angle_gamma   90.00
#
_symmetry.space_group_name_H-M   'P 1'
#
loop_
_entity.id
_entity.type
_entity.pdbx_description
1 polymer ?
#
loop_
_entity_poly.entity_id
_entity_poly.type
_entity_poly.pdbx_seq_one_letter_code
_entity_poly.pdbx_strand_id
1 'polypeptide(L)'
;MTTETFSMPDRLLTSAAAVLTASDPTPDHVLLGRFVADADDVAFELLVRRHSDLVWKVCRGILREDHHAAEDAFQATFLALARGSRSAGLTSGHDGTVGGWLFRVARHAALKARNRAAARPTYPLPGALPGRDSPPDESAAAGELAATVAEEVDRLAPRFRDPVLLCFYAGHTHSEAAARLGWPIGTVASRLARAKDRLRARLARRGVLFGVSASVILVPQSASAVHLGIVRACVRTATGRAVASEPVRLLTEGVLAAMTTAKLKWTAAFVALLIGVASAGTVWAVGGGSEPPTAAKAPDPPKTDTPPAAARAEPDKKPAGPVLQKVAGPLERALSQRNLAAVARAIQAYHLDHGYLPTDILGKNGKPLLSWRVAILPYMEQKALYRMFKLDEPWDSENNKKWASTLVKIYLAGVENRLDSDGYGLTYVKRFTGPNTLHIPGSQVDLRNIPDGRANTLLLAEVGDPVPWTKPTDPVVEPADPAKDPITLKTPPVWKGPYSNVVNVAFATGEAASLKTNLTAIDFIVPSLVLWNDGRVLPERGELIAAPSVEQDVADTTELMLAARKMADQLVKLCEEEAKLRAELARLRKAPADTATPLADHLIGIDAQIRDLRHQVRQLKEEVDKSKK
;
A
#
# COMPACT_ATOMS: atom_id res chain seq x y z
N MET A 1 49.27 -0.40 -27.20
CA MET A 1 48.32 0.22 -26.26
C MET A 1 47.17 -0.75 -26.03
N THR A 2 46.55 -0.71 -24.86
CA THR A 2 45.59 -1.71 -24.38
C THR A 2 44.23 -1.61 -25.06
N THR A 3 43.63 -2.77 -25.34
CA THR A 3 42.27 -2.90 -25.86
C THR A 3 41.27 -3.02 -24.70
N GLU A 4 40.72 -1.91 -24.24
CA GLU A 4 39.57 -1.94 -23.32
C GLU A 4 38.28 -2.18 -24.12
N THR A 5 37.79 -3.41 -24.11
CA THR A 5 36.42 -3.73 -24.54
C THR A 5 35.43 -3.10 -23.56
N PHE A 6 34.74 -2.04 -24.01
CA PHE A 6 33.81 -1.27 -23.18
C PHE A 6 32.55 -2.08 -22.83
N SER A 7 32.61 -2.82 -21.72
CA SER A 7 31.51 -3.67 -21.26
C SER A 7 30.33 -2.81 -20.79
N MET A 8 29.15 -3.02 -21.40
CA MET A 8 27.92 -2.34 -20.99
C MET A 8 27.49 -2.82 -19.60
N PRO A 9 27.13 -1.93 -18.65
CA PRO A 9 26.76 -2.33 -17.30
C PRO A 9 25.33 -2.94 -17.25
N ASP A 10 25.26 -4.27 -17.14
CA ASP A 10 24.05 -5.11 -16.92
C ASP A 10 22.96 -4.45 -16.06
N ARG A 11 23.39 -3.75 -15.00
CA ARG A 11 22.53 -3.09 -14.01
C ARG A 11 21.46 -2.19 -14.63
N LEU A 12 21.71 -1.57 -15.78
CA LEU A 12 20.72 -0.72 -16.47
C LEU A 12 19.64 -1.55 -17.17
N LEU A 13 20.00 -2.63 -17.85
CA LEU A 13 19.05 -3.54 -18.51
C LEU A 13 18.20 -4.28 -17.47
N THR A 14 18.79 -4.78 -16.39
CA THR A 14 18.03 -5.42 -15.30
C THR A 14 17.04 -4.46 -14.65
N SER A 15 17.42 -3.19 -14.46
CA SER A 15 16.53 -2.19 -13.83
C SER A 15 15.41 -1.73 -14.76
N ALA A 16 15.66 -1.65 -16.08
CA ALA A 16 14.62 -1.36 -17.06
C ALA A 16 13.60 -2.50 -17.17
N ALA A 17 14.07 -3.75 -17.25
CA ALA A 17 13.22 -4.93 -17.25
C ALA A 17 12.34 -5.03 -15.98
N ALA A 18 12.94 -4.79 -14.79
CA ALA A 18 12.24 -4.86 -13.51
C ALA A 18 11.08 -3.85 -13.34
N VAL A 19 11.03 -2.78 -14.14
CA VAL A 19 9.91 -1.82 -14.17
C VAL A 19 8.85 -2.21 -15.21
N LEU A 20 9.26 -2.83 -16.33
CA LEU A 20 8.35 -3.33 -17.37
C LEU A 20 7.53 -4.56 -16.90
N THR A 21 8.04 -5.34 -15.95
CA THR A 21 7.44 -6.62 -15.54
C THR A 21 6.23 -6.52 -14.60
N ALA A 22 5.99 -5.40 -13.90
CA ALA A 22 4.96 -5.36 -12.85
C ALA A 22 3.52 -5.57 -13.37
N SER A 23 3.25 -5.16 -14.61
CA SER A 23 1.94 -5.18 -15.25
C SER A 23 1.79 -6.24 -16.35
N ASP A 24 2.68 -7.24 -16.40
CA ASP A 24 2.60 -8.34 -17.38
C ASP A 24 1.25 -9.09 -17.24
N PRO A 25 0.36 -9.11 -18.26
CA PRO A 25 -0.93 -9.78 -18.17
C PRO A 25 -0.82 -11.32 -18.20
N THR A 26 0.37 -11.89 -18.43
CA THR A 26 0.60 -13.34 -18.49
C THR A 26 0.10 -14.03 -17.21
N PRO A 27 -0.82 -15.02 -17.29
CA PRO A 27 -1.33 -15.73 -16.12
C PRO A 27 -0.25 -16.49 -15.34
N ASP A 28 -0.41 -16.58 -14.02
CA ASP A 28 0.57 -17.20 -13.12
C ASP A 28 0.96 -18.64 -13.49
N HIS A 29 0.02 -19.42 -14.04
CA HIS A 29 0.28 -20.80 -14.46
C HIS A 29 1.19 -20.88 -15.71
N VAL A 30 1.14 -19.87 -16.59
CA VAL A 30 2.02 -19.77 -17.77
C VAL A 30 3.42 -19.34 -17.35
N LEU A 31 3.54 -18.36 -16.45
CA LEU A 31 4.82 -17.96 -15.86
C LEU A 31 5.47 -19.14 -15.11
N LEU A 32 4.68 -19.88 -14.33
CA LEU A 32 5.17 -21.06 -13.62
C LEU A 32 5.55 -22.18 -14.60
N GLY A 33 4.80 -22.35 -15.68
CA GLY A 33 5.12 -23.29 -16.77
C GLY A 33 6.49 -23.00 -17.40
N ARG A 34 6.75 -21.74 -17.80
CA ARG A 34 8.05 -21.29 -18.34
C ARG A 34 9.21 -21.55 -17.38
N PHE A 35 9.05 -21.20 -16.10
CA PHE A 35 10.08 -21.51 -15.11
C PHE A 35 10.29 -23.03 -14.93
N VAL A 36 9.22 -23.82 -14.96
CA VAL A 36 9.26 -25.28 -14.78
C VAL A 36 9.84 -26.03 -15.98
N ALA A 37 9.71 -25.48 -17.19
CA ALA A 37 10.28 -26.03 -18.42
C ALA A 37 11.74 -25.58 -18.62
N ASP A 38 11.96 -24.26 -18.67
CA ASP A 38 13.16 -23.66 -19.25
C ASP A 38 14.09 -23.01 -18.20
N ALA A 39 13.75 -23.13 -16.91
CA ALA A 39 14.41 -22.43 -15.80
C ALA A 39 14.43 -20.89 -15.96
N ASP A 40 13.36 -20.32 -16.54
CA ASP A 40 13.18 -18.89 -16.80
C ASP A 40 13.19 -18.04 -15.51
N ASP A 41 14.37 -17.54 -15.14
CA ASP A 41 14.60 -16.61 -14.01
C ASP A 41 13.67 -15.38 -14.06
N VAL A 42 13.29 -14.89 -15.24
CA VAL A 42 12.45 -13.68 -15.39
C VAL A 42 11.00 -14.02 -15.09
N ALA A 43 10.50 -15.15 -15.59
CA ALA A 43 9.17 -15.66 -15.25
C ALA A 43 9.05 -16.00 -13.75
N PHE A 44 10.15 -16.45 -13.12
CA PHE A 44 10.18 -16.64 -11.66
C PHE A 44 10.22 -15.33 -10.88
N GLU A 45 11.05 -14.35 -11.28
CA GLU A 45 11.09 -13.03 -10.63
C GLU A 45 9.73 -12.31 -10.74
N LEU A 46 9.05 -12.44 -11.88
CA LEU A 46 7.66 -12.01 -12.08
C LEU A 46 6.71 -12.60 -11.01
N LEU A 47 6.77 -13.91 -10.77
CA LEU A 47 5.95 -14.58 -9.75
C LEU A 47 6.29 -14.14 -8.33
N VAL A 48 7.59 -14.02 -7.99
CA VAL A 48 8.03 -13.56 -6.66
C VAL A 48 7.55 -12.13 -6.39
N ARG A 49 7.67 -11.23 -7.37
CA ARG A 49 7.17 -9.85 -7.28
C ARG A 49 5.65 -9.77 -7.17
N ARG A 50 4.92 -10.56 -7.96
CA ARG A 50 3.44 -10.54 -7.99
C ARG A 50 2.79 -11.00 -6.69
N HIS A 51 3.46 -11.90 -5.95
CA HIS A 51 2.93 -12.51 -4.73
C HIS A 51 3.67 -12.10 -3.46
N SER A 52 4.61 -11.15 -3.52
CA SER A 52 5.40 -10.70 -2.37
C SER A 52 4.53 -10.25 -1.20
N ASP A 53 3.57 -9.37 -1.45
CA ASP A 53 2.74 -8.76 -0.42
C ASP A 53 1.82 -9.77 0.26
N LEU A 54 1.36 -10.77 -0.49
CA LEU A 54 0.56 -11.87 0.02
C LEU A 54 1.38 -12.77 0.96
N VAL A 55 2.58 -13.20 0.54
CA VAL A 55 3.44 -14.05 1.37
C VAL A 55 3.93 -13.28 2.60
N TRP A 56 4.34 -12.03 2.43
CA TRP A 56 4.86 -11.19 3.52
C TRP A 56 3.82 -10.91 4.60
N LYS A 57 2.59 -10.53 4.23
CA LYS A 57 1.52 -10.29 5.23
C LYS A 57 1.12 -11.57 5.97
N VAL A 58 1.20 -12.75 5.34
CA VAL A 58 0.99 -14.03 6.06
C VAL A 58 2.12 -14.30 7.05
N CYS A 59 3.39 -14.18 6.62
CA CYS A 59 4.54 -14.42 7.49
C CYS A 59 4.58 -13.44 8.67
N ARG A 60 4.55 -12.13 8.41
CA ARG A 60 4.57 -11.08 9.45
C ARG A 60 3.30 -11.05 10.31
N GLY A 61 2.16 -11.51 9.80
CA GLY A 61 0.93 -11.64 10.58
C GLY A 61 1.06 -12.71 11.67
N ILE A 62 1.69 -13.85 11.36
CA ILE A 62 1.86 -15.00 12.27
C ILE A 62 3.10 -14.85 13.17
N LEU A 63 4.14 -14.16 12.68
CA LEU A 63 5.42 -13.93 13.34
C LEU A 63 5.60 -12.41 13.58
N ARG A 64 4.88 -11.86 14.56
CA ARG A 64 4.83 -10.40 14.78
C ARG A 64 6.10 -9.86 15.42
N GLU A 65 6.59 -10.49 16.49
CA GLU A 65 7.88 -10.11 17.10
C GLU A 65 9.06 -10.41 16.15
N ASP A 66 9.18 -11.65 15.68
CA ASP A 66 10.37 -12.10 14.94
C ASP A 66 10.35 -11.70 13.46
N HIS A 67 11.12 -10.65 13.14
CA HIS A 67 11.32 -10.17 11.78
C HIS A 67 12.08 -11.18 10.92
N HIS A 68 13.17 -11.77 11.44
CA HIS A 68 14.05 -12.64 10.67
C HIS A 68 13.42 -14.01 10.41
N ALA A 69 12.66 -14.57 11.35
CA ALA A 69 11.84 -15.76 11.09
C ALA A 69 10.78 -15.50 10.02
N ALA A 70 10.26 -14.27 9.89
CA ALA A 70 9.33 -13.91 8.82
C ALA A 70 10.04 -13.77 7.46
N GLU A 71 11.27 -13.26 7.41
CA GLU A 71 12.13 -13.27 6.22
C GLU A 71 12.51 -14.70 5.80
N ASP A 72 12.86 -15.57 6.75
CA ASP A 72 13.17 -16.99 6.50
C ASP A 72 11.92 -17.75 6.00
N ALA A 73 10.74 -17.51 6.59
CA ALA A 73 9.49 -18.11 6.14
C ALA A 73 9.06 -17.61 4.75
N PHE A 74 9.31 -16.33 4.44
CA PHE A 74 9.11 -15.76 3.10
C PHE A 74 10.03 -16.42 2.06
N GLN A 75 11.33 -16.50 2.34
CA GLN A 75 12.32 -17.15 1.47
C GLN A 75 12.00 -18.64 1.27
N ALA A 76 11.66 -19.37 2.34
CA ALA A 76 11.30 -20.77 2.27
C ALA A 76 10.02 -21.02 1.45
N THR A 77 9.08 -20.06 1.41
CA THR A 77 7.87 -20.16 0.61
C THR A 77 8.16 -20.14 -0.89
N PHE A 78 9.02 -19.22 -1.35
CA PHE A 78 9.40 -19.16 -2.77
C PHE A 78 10.41 -20.24 -3.16
N LEU A 79 11.31 -20.65 -2.26
CA LEU A 79 12.18 -21.80 -2.50
C LEU A 79 11.39 -23.12 -2.57
N ALA A 80 10.30 -23.26 -1.80
CA ALA A 80 9.36 -24.37 -1.92
C ALA A 80 8.57 -24.30 -3.24
N LEU A 81 8.21 -23.12 -3.76
CA LEU A 81 7.62 -23.00 -5.10
C LEU A 81 8.60 -23.49 -6.16
N ALA A 82 9.85 -23.03 -6.11
CA ALA A 82 10.88 -23.39 -7.07
C ALA A 82 11.12 -24.91 -7.13
N ARG A 83 11.23 -25.56 -5.96
CA ARG A 83 11.51 -27.00 -5.83
C ARG A 83 10.28 -27.91 -5.94
N GLY A 84 9.08 -27.41 -5.61
CA GLY A 84 7.86 -28.21 -5.45
C GLY A 84 6.79 -28.02 -6.53
N SER A 85 6.98 -27.04 -7.44
CA SER A 85 6.07 -26.67 -8.53
C SER A 85 5.49 -27.85 -9.33
N ARG A 86 6.35 -28.76 -9.81
CA ARG A 86 5.94 -29.97 -10.58
C ARG A 86 5.01 -30.89 -9.77
N SER A 87 5.26 -31.06 -8.48
CA SER A 87 4.48 -31.94 -7.57
C SER A 87 3.14 -31.34 -7.13
N ALA A 88 2.92 -30.05 -7.43
CA ALA A 88 1.81 -29.25 -6.91
C ALA A 88 0.58 -29.16 -7.82
N GLY A 89 0.65 -29.60 -9.09
CA GLY A 89 -0.47 -29.55 -10.05
C GLY A 89 -0.77 -28.15 -10.63
N LEU A 90 -0.05 -27.11 -10.19
CA LEU A 90 -0.33 -25.70 -10.50
C LEU A 90 -0.18 -25.33 -11.98
N THR A 91 0.65 -26.05 -12.73
CA THR A 91 0.87 -25.82 -14.17
C THR A 91 -0.36 -26.13 -15.01
N SER A 92 -1.29 -26.96 -14.52
CA SER A 92 -2.52 -27.36 -15.23
C SER A 92 -3.76 -26.51 -14.88
N GLY A 93 -3.62 -25.54 -13.97
CA GLY A 93 -4.69 -24.60 -13.55
C GLY A 93 -5.88 -25.19 -12.78
N HIS A 94 -6.13 -26.49 -12.86
CA HIS A 94 -7.32 -27.15 -12.32
C HIS A 94 -7.32 -27.29 -10.78
N ASP A 95 -6.15 -27.55 -10.17
CA ASP A 95 -6.04 -27.82 -8.72
C ASP A 95 -6.02 -26.55 -7.84
N GLY A 96 -6.06 -25.36 -8.45
CA GLY A 96 -6.15 -24.07 -7.77
C GLY A 96 -5.10 -23.05 -8.22
N THR A 97 -5.23 -21.81 -7.74
CA THR A 97 -4.34 -20.70 -8.12
C THR A 97 -2.98 -20.75 -7.41
N VAL A 98 -1.94 -20.21 -8.07
CA VAL A 98 -0.59 -20.07 -7.49
C VAL A 98 -0.61 -19.23 -6.20
N GLY A 99 -1.37 -18.13 -6.16
CA GLY A 99 -1.58 -17.35 -4.93
C GLY A 99 -2.27 -18.15 -3.81
N GLY A 100 -3.28 -18.97 -4.15
CA GLY A 100 -3.94 -19.88 -3.20
C GLY A 100 -3.04 -20.98 -2.63
N TRP A 101 -2.01 -21.38 -3.39
CA TRP A 101 -0.96 -22.30 -2.95
C TRP A 101 0.09 -21.60 -2.08
N LEU A 102 0.61 -20.46 -2.55
CA LEU A 102 1.61 -19.66 -1.83
C LEU A 102 1.10 -19.22 -0.46
N PHE A 103 -0.17 -18.86 -0.34
CA PHE A 103 -0.82 -18.55 0.93
C PHE A 103 -0.73 -19.72 1.94
N ARG A 104 -1.03 -20.95 1.49
CA ARG A 104 -0.97 -22.15 2.33
C ARG A 104 0.46 -22.48 2.75
N VAL A 105 1.40 -22.38 1.80
CA VAL A 105 2.82 -22.64 2.04
C VAL A 105 3.42 -21.60 3.00
N ALA A 106 3.11 -20.31 2.83
CA ALA A 106 3.49 -19.24 3.76
C ALA A 106 2.92 -19.48 5.17
N ARG A 107 1.65 -19.86 5.27
CA ARG A 107 1.00 -20.22 6.55
C ARG A 107 1.71 -21.38 7.24
N HIS A 108 2.08 -22.42 6.48
CA HIS A 108 2.80 -23.59 7.02
C HIS A 108 4.26 -23.26 7.39
N ALA A 109 4.96 -22.47 6.58
CA ALA A 109 6.31 -22.00 6.87
C ALA A 109 6.36 -21.15 8.15
N ALA A 110 5.47 -20.17 8.27
CA ALA A 110 5.39 -19.28 9.44
C ALA A 110 5.00 -20.03 10.72
N LEU A 111 4.03 -20.95 10.65
CA LEU A 111 3.69 -21.82 11.79
C LEU A 111 4.85 -22.74 12.19
N LYS A 112 5.58 -23.33 11.23
CA LYS A 112 6.75 -24.16 11.54
C LYS A 112 7.89 -23.32 12.16
N ALA A 113 8.10 -22.09 11.68
CA ALA A 113 9.08 -21.17 12.24
C ALA A 113 8.71 -20.78 13.69
N ARG A 114 7.45 -20.41 13.94
CA ARG A 114 6.94 -20.08 15.29
C ARG A 114 7.10 -21.24 16.27
N ASN A 115 6.71 -22.45 15.85
CA ASN A 115 6.87 -23.64 16.67
C ASN A 115 8.35 -24.00 16.92
N ARG A 116 9.25 -23.69 15.97
CA ARG A 116 10.71 -23.86 16.16
C ARG A 116 11.29 -22.83 17.12
N ALA A 117 10.79 -21.59 17.11
CA ALA A 117 11.18 -20.57 18.09
C ALA A 117 10.74 -20.97 19.51
N ALA A 118 9.48 -21.38 19.67
CA ALA A 118 8.95 -21.86 20.95
C ALA A 118 9.63 -23.15 21.46
N ALA A 119 10.14 -24.00 20.57
CA ALA A 119 10.89 -25.22 20.91
C ALA A 119 12.41 -24.98 21.10
N ARG A 120 12.90 -23.74 21.02
CA ARG A 120 14.30 -23.40 21.24
C ARG A 120 14.53 -23.19 22.74
N PRO A 121 15.44 -23.92 23.41
CA PRO A 121 15.70 -23.70 24.83
C PRO A 121 16.21 -22.27 25.07
N THR A 122 15.43 -21.47 25.80
CA THR A 122 15.80 -20.11 26.21
C THR A 122 16.84 -20.19 27.32
N TYR A 123 18.09 -20.48 26.97
CA TYR A 123 19.19 -20.42 27.92
C TYR A 123 19.29 -18.99 28.46
N PRO A 124 19.15 -18.74 29.77
CA PRO A 124 19.33 -17.42 30.32
C PRO A 124 20.76 -16.97 30.07
N LEU A 125 20.94 -15.82 29.41
CA LEU A 125 22.24 -15.16 29.38
C LEU A 125 22.66 -14.87 30.82
N PRO A 126 23.88 -15.24 31.25
CA PRO A 126 24.35 -14.94 32.61
C PRO A 126 24.29 -13.43 32.87
N GLY A 127 23.40 -13.01 33.77
CA GLY A 127 23.07 -11.59 34.02
C GLY A 127 21.66 -11.16 33.59
N ALA A 128 20.87 -12.01 32.94
CA ALA A 128 19.45 -11.75 32.69
C ALA A 128 18.67 -11.77 34.03
N LEU A 129 18.23 -10.60 34.48
CA LEU A 129 17.32 -10.48 35.63
C LEU A 129 16.00 -11.22 35.35
N PRO A 130 15.37 -11.85 36.35
CA PRO A 130 14.02 -12.38 36.20
C PRO A 130 13.08 -11.23 35.86
N GLY A 131 12.45 -11.30 34.68
CA GLY A 131 11.45 -10.34 34.28
C GLY A 131 10.28 -10.34 35.26
N ARG A 132 9.66 -9.16 35.47
CA ARG A 132 8.33 -9.09 36.08
C ARG A 132 7.36 -9.96 35.28
N ASP A 133 6.28 -10.40 35.93
CA ASP A 133 5.11 -10.94 35.26
C ASP A 133 4.54 -9.89 34.30
N SER A 134 4.96 -9.96 33.04
CA SER A 134 4.39 -9.16 31.96
C SER A 134 2.92 -9.54 31.79
N PRO A 135 2.02 -8.58 31.51
CA PRO A 135 0.68 -8.93 31.04
C PRO A 135 0.79 -9.79 29.77
N PRO A 136 -0.20 -10.66 29.48
CA PRO A 136 -0.15 -11.57 28.35
C PRO A 136 0.11 -10.80 27.05
N ASP A 137 1.19 -11.16 26.36
CA ASP A 137 1.75 -10.36 25.26
C ASP A 137 0.72 -10.16 24.13
N GLU A 138 0.32 -8.90 23.94
CA GLU A 138 -0.62 -8.48 22.90
C GLU A 138 -0.13 -8.85 21.48
N SER A 139 1.19 -8.91 21.27
CA SER A 139 1.79 -9.32 20.00
C SER A 139 1.65 -10.83 19.78
N ALA A 140 1.92 -11.64 20.81
CA ALA A 140 1.73 -13.09 20.76
C ALA A 140 0.25 -13.44 20.53
N ALA A 141 -0.67 -12.82 21.28
CA ALA A 141 -2.12 -12.99 21.11
C ALA A 141 -2.58 -12.56 19.71
N ALA A 142 -2.06 -11.45 19.17
CA ALA A 142 -2.34 -11.01 17.81
C ALA A 142 -1.78 -11.98 16.74
N GLY A 143 -0.64 -12.63 17.00
CA GLY A 143 -0.04 -13.66 16.15
C GLY A 143 -0.83 -14.97 16.13
N GLU A 144 -1.39 -15.38 17.28
CA GLU A 144 -2.33 -16.52 17.37
C GLU A 144 -3.65 -16.24 16.66
N LEU A 145 -4.20 -15.03 16.82
CA LEU A 145 -5.44 -14.65 16.16
C LEU A 145 -5.24 -14.52 14.63
N ALA A 146 -4.10 -13.98 14.17
CA ALA A 146 -3.73 -13.97 12.77
C ALA A 146 -3.55 -15.39 12.17
N ALA A 147 -2.92 -16.30 12.91
CA ALA A 147 -2.82 -17.72 12.52
C ALA A 147 -4.21 -18.39 12.42
N THR A 148 -5.12 -18.07 13.35
CA THR A 148 -6.51 -18.57 13.38
C THR A 148 -7.32 -18.07 12.19
N VAL A 149 -7.19 -16.79 11.83
CA VAL A 149 -7.79 -16.20 10.62
C VAL A 149 -7.22 -16.83 9.36
N ALA A 150 -5.89 -16.98 9.27
CA ALA A 150 -5.23 -17.57 8.11
C ALA A 150 -5.63 -19.05 7.89
N GLU A 151 -5.87 -19.81 8.96
CA GLU A 151 -6.42 -21.16 8.85
C GLU A 151 -7.85 -21.16 8.28
N GLU A 152 -8.76 -20.33 8.80
CA GLU A 152 -10.14 -20.31 8.31
C GLU A 152 -10.27 -19.79 6.86
N VAL A 153 -9.32 -18.96 6.41
CA VAL A 153 -9.17 -18.56 5.00
C VAL A 153 -8.67 -19.72 4.13
N ASP A 154 -7.67 -20.52 4.54
CA ASP A 154 -7.24 -21.70 3.75
C ASP A 154 -8.34 -22.78 3.68
N ARG A 155 -9.17 -22.88 4.73
CA ARG A 155 -10.37 -23.73 4.79
C ARG A 155 -11.53 -23.23 3.90
N LEU A 156 -11.39 -22.15 3.15
CA LEU A 156 -12.37 -21.74 2.13
C LEU A 156 -12.10 -22.48 0.81
N ALA A 157 -13.17 -22.89 0.11
CA ALA A 157 -13.03 -23.39 -1.25
C ALA A 157 -12.42 -22.32 -2.18
N PRO A 158 -11.60 -22.66 -3.20
CA PRO A 158 -10.85 -21.69 -4.00
C PRO A 158 -11.69 -20.52 -4.54
N ARG A 159 -12.91 -20.80 -5.04
CA ARG A 159 -13.87 -19.79 -5.51
C ARG A 159 -14.26 -18.69 -4.49
N PHE A 160 -14.03 -18.91 -3.19
CA PHE A 160 -14.25 -17.94 -2.12
C PHE A 160 -12.95 -17.46 -1.49
N ARG A 161 -11.92 -18.32 -1.44
CA ARG A 161 -10.60 -17.99 -0.88
C ARG A 161 -9.85 -17.01 -1.76
N ASP A 162 -9.77 -17.29 -3.05
CA ASP A 162 -8.80 -16.63 -3.92
C ASP A 162 -9.13 -15.12 -4.15
N PRO A 163 -10.42 -14.68 -4.16
CA PRO A 163 -10.76 -13.26 -4.01
C PRO A 163 -10.31 -12.63 -2.67
N VAL A 164 -10.45 -13.35 -1.55
CA VAL A 164 -10.01 -12.85 -0.23
C VAL A 164 -8.49 -12.67 -0.22
N LEU A 165 -7.76 -13.57 -0.88
CA LEU A 165 -6.31 -13.47 -1.04
C LEU A 165 -5.92 -12.29 -1.92
N LEU A 166 -6.55 -12.11 -3.08
CA LEU A 166 -6.24 -10.99 -3.97
C LEU A 166 -6.53 -9.63 -3.32
N CYS A 167 -7.71 -9.46 -2.69
CA CYS A 167 -8.11 -8.17 -2.16
C CYS A 167 -7.50 -7.82 -0.79
N PHE A 168 -7.49 -8.74 0.18
CA PHE A 168 -7.01 -8.40 1.54
C PHE A 168 -5.52 -8.67 1.73
N TYR A 169 -4.99 -9.78 1.21
CA TYR A 169 -3.57 -10.12 1.35
C TYR A 169 -2.72 -9.43 0.27
N ALA A 170 -3.10 -9.55 -1.01
CA ALA A 170 -2.36 -8.93 -2.10
C ALA A 170 -2.78 -7.47 -2.41
N GLY A 171 -3.82 -6.93 -1.77
CA GLY A 171 -4.20 -5.51 -1.83
C GLY A 171 -4.97 -5.05 -3.08
N HIS A 172 -5.45 -5.97 -3.92
CA HIS A 172 -6.06 -5.65 -5.21
C HIS A 172 -7.51 -5.15 -5.08
N THR A 173 -7.90 -4.23 -5.95
CA THR A 173 -9.29 -3.82 -6.14
C THR A 173 -10.17 -4.98 -6.62
N HIS A 174 -11.50 -4.82 -6.52
CA HIS A 174 -12.43 -5.82 -7.05
C HIS A 174 -12.31 -6.01 -8.58
N SER A 175 -11.91 -4.97 -9.33
CA SER A 175 -11.70 -5.02 -10.78
C SER A 175 -10.40 -5.76 -11.16
N GLU A 176 -9.29 -5.49 -10.48
CA GLU A 176 -8.05 -6.24 -10.70
C GLU A 176 -8.19 -7.72 -10.31
N ALA A 177 -8.90 -7.99 -9.21
CA ALA A 177 -9.24 -9.36 -8.81
C ALA A 177 -10.19 -10.04 -9.81
N ALA A 178 -11.14 -9.30 -10.40
CA ALA A 178 -12.03 -9.78 -11.46
C ALA A 178 -11.23 -10.18 -12.72
N ALA A 179 -10.36 -9.29 -13.20
CA ALA A 179 -9.50 -9.54 -14.35
C ALA A 179 -8.58 -10.76 -14.14
N ARG A 180 -7.87 -10.83 -13.00
CA ARG A 180 -6.95 -11.95 -12.70
C ARG A 180 -7.63 -13.30 -12.48
N LEU A 181 -8.91 -13.31 -12.09
CA LEU A 181 -9.69 -14.53 -11.93
C LEU A 181 -10.52 -14.88 -13.17
N GLY A 182 -10.62 -13.98 -14.15
CA GLY A 182 -11.49 -14.14 -15.33
C GLY A 182 -12.98 -14.11 -14.98
N TRP A 183 -13.39 -13.38 -13.94
CA TRP A 183 -14.79 -13.34 -13.47
C TRP A 183 -15.38 -11.92 -13.56
N PRO A 184 -16.70 -11.74 -13.77
CA PRO A 184 -17.34 -10.43 -13.65
C PRO A 184 -17.15 -9.80 -12.26
N ILE A 185 -17.06 -8.46 -12.17
CA ILE A 185 -16.81 -7.76 -10.90
C ILE A 185 -17.90 -8.03 -9.83
N GLY A 186 -19.17 -8.14 -10.22
CA GLY A 186 -20.27 -8.56 -9.34
C GLY A 186 -20.14 -10.01 -8.85
N THR A 187 -19.48 -10.88 -9.62
CA THR A 187 -19.15 -12.25 -9.19
C THR A 187 -18.04 -12.24 -8.13
N VAL A 188 -17.04 -11.34 -8.24
CA VAL A 188 -16.03 -11.14 -7.20
C VAL A 188 -16.68 -10.58 -5.92
N ALA A 189 -17.46 -9.50 -6.02
CA ALA A 189 -18.11 -8.87 -4.87
C ALA A 189 -19.06 -9.83 -4.12
N SER A 190 -19.92 -10.57 -4.84
CA SER A 190 -20.85 -11.53 -4.23
C SER A 190 -20.15 -12.78 -3.67
N ARG A 191 -19.01 -13.22 -4.23
CA ARG A 191 -18.18 -14.28 -3.63
C ARG A 191 -17.43 -13.78 -2.40
N LEU A 192 -16.97 -12.53 -2.38
CA LEU A 192 -16.35 -11.88 -1.21
C LEU A 192 -17.34 -11.70 -0.05
N ALA A 193 -18.59 -11.30 -0.31
CA ALA A 193 -19.64 -11.24 0.72
C ALA A 193 -19.83 -12.63 1.36
N ARG A 194 -20.13 -13.65 0.55
CA ARG A 194 -20.30 -15.05 1.01
C ARG A 194 -19.04 -15.60 1.70
N ALA A 195 -17.84 -15.13 1.34
CA ALA A 195 -16.60 -15.49 2.02
C ALA A 195 -16.53 -14.85 3.43
N LYS A 196 -16.80 -13.55 3.55
CA LYS A 196 -16.87 -12.83 4.84
C LYS A 196 -17.86 -13.49 5.79
N ASP A 197 -19.05 -13.87 5.32
CA ASP A 197 -20.09 -14.48 6.16
C ASP A 197 -19.71 -15.90 6.62
N ARG A 198 -19.07 -16.69 5.74
CA ARG A 198 -18.48 -17.99 6.12
C ARG A 198 -17.39 -17.83 7.17
N LEU A 199 -16.50 -16.84 7.01
CA LEU A 199 -15.43 -16.55 7.98
C LEU A 199 -16.02 -16.10 9.32
N ARG A 200 -17.00 -15.19 9.33
CA ARG A 200 -17.75 -14.77 10.55
C ARG A 200 -18.30 -15.98 11.30
N ALA A 201 -19.06 -16.83 10.61
CA ALA A 201 -19.68 -18.03 11.18
C ALA A 201 -18.68 -19.15 11.54
N ARG A 202 -17.40 -19.02 11.21
CA ARG A 202 -16.32 -19.96 11.60
C ARG A 202 -15.49 -19.42 12.76
N LEU A 203 -15.13 -18.14 12.72
CA LEU A 203 -14.38 -17.45 13.76
C LEU A 203 -15.19 -17.29 15.06
N ALA A 204 -16.49 -16.97 14.97
CA ALA A 204 -17.36 -16.90 16.15
C ALA A 204 -17.42 -18.26 16.90
N ARG A 205 -17.43 -19.39 16.19
CA ARG A 205 -17.38 -20.75 16.77
C ARG A 205 -16.00 -21.13 17.36
N ARG A 206 -14.98 -20.28 17.20
CA ARG A 206 -13.66 -20.41 17.82
C ARG A 206 -13.45 -19.41 18.97
N GLY A 207 -14.53 -18.82 19.50
CA GLY A 207 -14.46 -17.80 20.57
C GLY A 207 -13.96 -16.43 20.10
N VAL A 208 -13.71 -16.24 18.80
CA VAL A 208 -13.34 -14.93 18.23
C VAL A 208 -14.59 -14.06 18.15
N LEU A 209 -14.89 -13.35 19.24
CA LEU A 209 -15.94 -12.35 19.30
C LEU A 209 -15.63 -11.20 18.33
N PHE A 210 -16.63 -10.76 17.57
CA PHE A 210 -16.50 -9.65 16.62
C PHE A 210 -16.56 -8.28 17.30
N GLY A 211 -15.62 -8.05 18.23
CA GLY A 211 -15.18 -6.71 18.60
C GLY A 211 -14.30 -6.10 17.50
N VAL A 212 -13.91 -4.84 17.71
CA VAL A 212 -13.10 -4.05 16.75
C VAL A 212 -11.82 -4.77 16.31
N SER A 213 -11.22 -5.57 17.19
CA SER A 213 -10.01 -6.36 17.00
C SER A 213 -10.03 -7.30 15.78
N ALA A 214 -11.18 -7.87 15.40
CA ALA A 214 -11.26 -8.76 14.23
C ALA A 214 -11.03 -8.01 12.91
N SER A 215 -11.45 -6.74 12.82
CA SER A 215 -11.26 -5.90 11.63
C SER A 215 -9.82 -5.40 11.50
N VAL A 216 -9.13 -5.18 12.63
CA VAL A 216 -7.73 -4.70 12.70
C VAL A 216 -6.76 -5.69 12.02
N ILE A 217 -7.07 -6.99 12.00
CA ILE A 217 -6.20 -8.05 11.44
C ILE A 217 -6.29 -8.14 9.90
N LEU A 218 -7.35 -7.61 9.30
CA LEU A 218 -7.46 -7.46 7.84
C LEU A 218 -7.04 -6.07 7.32
N VAL A 219 -6.50 -5.21 8.19
CA VAL A 219 -5.86 -3.95 7.76
C VAL A 219 -4.58 -4.29 6.97
N PRO A 220 -4.42 -3.79 5.74
CA PRO A 220 -3.20 -4.03 4.98
C PRO A 220 -2.04 -3.27 5.62
N GLN A 221 -1.21 -3.96 6.41
CA GLN A 221 0.10 -3.43 6.77
C GLN A 221 0.89 -3.16 5.48
N SER A 222 1.20 -1.89 5.25
CA SER A 222 1.85 -1.44 4.02
C SER A 222 3.30 -1.88 4.02
N ALA A 223 3.70 -2.60 2.98
CA ALA A 223 5.03 -3.21 2.89
C ALA A 223 6.10 -2.15 2.51
N SER A 224 6.54 -1.37 3.49
CA SER A 224 7.51 -0.29 3.28
C SER A 224 8.90 -0.81 2.89
N ALA A 225 9.35 -0.45 1.68
CA ALA A 225 10.74 -0.36 1.17
C ALA A 225 11.71 -1.55 1.25
N VAL A 226 11.60 -2.47 2.21
CA VAL A 226 12.58 -3.56 2.47
C VAL A 226 12.56 -4.65 1.39
N HIS A 227 11.46 -4.79 0.65
CA HIS A 227 11.19 -5.91 -0.25
C HIS A 227 12.24 -6.19 -1.33
N LEU A 228 12.89 -5.17 -1.90
CA LEU A 228 13.79 -5.38 -3.05
C LEU A 228 15.03 -6.23 -2.70
N GLY A 229 15.51 -6.18 -1.46
CA GLY A 229 16.59 -7.04 -0.98
C GLY A 229 16.14 -8.50 -0.88
N ILE A 230 15.03 -8.73 -0.17
CA ILE A 230 14.48 -10.07 0.10
C ILE A 230 14.04 -10.75 -1.22
N VAL A 231 13.36 -10.04 -2.12
CA VAL A 231 12.96 -10.56 -3.44
C VAL A 231 14.18 -11.00 -4.25
N ARG A 232 15.26 -10.20 -4.27
CA ARG A 232 16.49 -10.54 -4.99
C ARG A 232 17.23 -11.73 -4.37
N ALA A 233 17.18 -11.88 -3.05
CA ALA A 233 17.70 -13.07 -2.36
C ALA A 233 16.86 -14.33 -2.68
N CYS A 234 15.52 -14.20 -2.72
CA CYS A 234 14.61 -15.29 -3.08
C CYS A 234 14.85 -15.79 -4.51
N VAL A 235 14.91 -14.88 -5.49
CA VAL A 235 15.18 -15.27 -6.90
C VAL A 235 16.53 -15.97 -6.99
N ARG A 236 17.60 -15.39 -6.44
CA ARG A 236 18.93 -16.02 -6.49
C ARG A 236 19.01 -17.38 -5.80
N THR A 237 18.33 -17.59 -4.68
CA THR A 237 18.33 -18.90 -3.98
C THR A 237 17.43 -19.93 -4.65
N ALA A 238 16.33 -19.49 -5.29
CA ALA A 238 15.46 -20.33 -6.09
C ALA A 238 16.11 -20.81 -7.39
N THR A 239 16.87 -19.94 -8.09
CA THR A 239 17.51 -20.25 -9.38
C THR A 239 18.96 -20.72 -9.24
N GLY A 240 19.38 -21.14 -8.04
CA GLY A 240 20.71 -21.73 -7.77
C GLY A 240 21.88 -20.74 -7.74
N ARG A 241 21.62 -19.44 -7.99
CA ARG A 241 22.60 -18.33 -8.02
C ARG A 241 23.00 -17.83 -6.62
N ALA A 242 22.58 -18.52 -5.56
CA ALA A 242 22.98 -18.37 -4.16
C ALA A 242 22.59 -19.63 -3.35
N VAL A 243 23.33 -19.94 -2.28
CA VAL A 243 22.95 -21.00 -1.33
C VAL A 243 21.98 -20.41 -0.29
N ALA A 244 20.89 -21.12 0.00
CA ALA A 244 19.90 -20.71 1.01
C ALA A 244 20.41 -20.95 2.44
N SER A 245 19.99 -20.11 3.39
CA SER A 245 20.34 -20.24 4.81
C SER A 245 19.80 -21.55 5.40
N GLU A 246 20.46 -22.06 6.45
CA GLU A 246 20.04 -23.32 7.09
C GLU A 246 18.62 -23.25 7.70
N PRO A 247 18.16 -22.14 8.31
CA PRO A 247 16.74 -21.95 8.64
C PRO A 247 15.81 -22.09 7.43
N VAL A 248 16.10 -21.39 6.32
CA VAL A 248 15.30 -21.43 5.09
C VAL A 248 15.23 -22.85 4.51
N ARG A 249 16.34 -23.59 4.51
CA ARG A 249 16.39 -24.99 4.05
C ARG A 249 15.48 -25.88 4.88
N LEU A 250 15.62 -25.87 6.21
CA LEU A 250 14.87 -26.72 7.14
C LEU A 250 13.37 -26.35 7.23
N LEU A 251 13.01 -25.10 6.90
CA LEU A 251 11.63 -24.69 6.67
C LEU A 251 11.12 -25.22 5.32
N THR A 252 11.87 -25.04 4.23
CA THR A 252 11.51 -25.48 2.87
C THR A 252 11.26 -26.99 2.81
N GLU A 253 12.24 -27.78 3.25
CA GLU A 253 12.16 -29.25 3.33
C GLU A 253 11.01 -29.68 4.24
N GLY A 254 10.78 -28.93 5.33
CA GLY A 254 9.66 -29.11 6.24
C GLY A 254 8.28 -28.94 5.62
N VAL A 255 8.08 -27.89 4.83
CA VAL A 255 6.79 -27.63 4.18
C VAL A 255 6.56 -28.59 3.02
N LEU A 256 7.59 -28.89 2.21
CA LEU A 256 7.50 -29.89 1.15
C LEU A 256 7.11 -31.29 1.71
N ALA A 257 7.72 -31.72 2.82
CA ALA A 257 7.35 -32.97 3.50
C ALA A 257 5.93 -32.95 4.10
N ALA A 258 5.48 -31.81 4.63
CA ALA A 258 4.09 -31.66 5.10
C ALA A 258 3.08 -31.78 3.94
N MET A 259 3.46 -31.37 2.73
CA MET A 259 2.59 -31.40 1.54
C MET A 259 2.51 -32.77 0.87
N THR A 260 3.60 -33.54 0.85
CA THR A 260 3.56 -34.94 0.38
C THR A 260 2.79 -35.83 1.35
N THR A 261 3.02 -35.67 2.66
CA THR A 261 2.30 -36.42 3.70
C THR A 261 0.81 -36.08 3.78
N ALA A 262 0.36 -34.91 3.30
CA ALA A 262 -1.07 -34.60 3.21
C ALA A 262 -1.81 -35.49 2.18
N LYS A 263 -1.20 -35.77 1.02
CA LYS A 263 -1.74 -36.72 0.02
C LYS A 263 -1.68 -38.16 0.57
N LEU A 264 -0.55 -38.54 1.17
CA LEU A 264 -0.37 -39.87 1.75
C LEU A 264 -1.29 -40.15 2.94
N LYS A 265 -1.64 -39.15 3.76
CA LYS A 265 -2.57 -39.32 4.89
C LYS A 265 -4.01 -39.56 4.44
N TRP A 266 -4.45 -39.01 3.30
CA TRP A 266 -5.78 -39.32 2.77
C TRP A 266 -5.85 -40.71 2.15
N THR A 267 -4.82 -41.14 1.40
CA THR A 267 -4.78 -42.52 0.88
C THR A 267 -4.59 -43.54 2.00
N ALA A 268 -3.70 -43.27 2.97
CA ALA A 268 -3.52 -44.11 4.15
C ALA A 268 -4.73 -44.11 5.08
N ALA A 269 -5.50 -43.02 5.21
CA ALA A 269 -6.76 -43.02 5.94
C ALA A 269 -7.88 -43.73 5.19
N PHE A 270 -7.89 -43.72 3.86
CA PHE A 270 -8.84 -44.52 3.06
C PHE A 270 -8.51 -46.02 3.18
N VAL A 271 -7.23 -46.39 3.09
CA VAL A 271 -6.74 -47.75 3.34
C VAL A 271 -6.95 -48.17 4.80
N ALA A 272 -6.73 -47.29 5.78
CA ALA A 272 -6.99 -47.56 7.19
C ALA A 272 -8.48 -47.49 7.57
N LEU A 273 -9.36 -46.94 6.71
CA LEU A 273 -10.81 -47.09 6.82
C LEU A 273 -11.24 -48.46 6.29
N LEU A 274 -10.68 -48.89 5.15
CA LEU A 274 -10.89 -50.23 4.59
C LEU A 274 -10.37 -51.34 5.52
N ILE A 275 -9.21 -51.13 6.17
CA ILE A 275 -8.66 -52.02 7.20
C ILE A 275 -9.38 -51.81 8.55
N GLY A 276 -9.77 -50.59 8.90
CA GLY A 276 -10.44 -50.26 10.17
C GLY A 276 -11.84 -50.85 10.29
N VAL A 277 -12.56 -50.99 9.17
CA VAL A 277 -13.81 -51.77 9.08
C VAL A 277 -13.57 -53.26 9.39
N ALA A 278 -12.34 -53.76 9.27
CA ALA A 278 -11.93 -55.12 9.64
C ALA A 278 -11.20 -55.21 11.01
N SER A 279 -10.99 -54.11 11.74
CA SER A 279 -10.17 -54.08 12.96
C SER A 279 -10.78 -53.28 14.12
N ALA A 280 -12.08 -53.48 14.40
CA ALA A 280 -12.73 -52.92 15.59
C ALA A 280 -12.39 -53.75 16.84
N GLY A 281 -11.31 -53.41 17.56
CA GLY A 281 -10.96 -54.09 18.82
C GLY A 281 -9.85 -53.46 19.68
N THR A 282 -10.22 -52.99 20.89
CA THR A 282 -9.38 -52.79 22.11
C THR A 282 -8.23 -51.73 22.09
N VAL A 283 -7.66 -51.25 23.22
CA VAL A 283 -8.23 -50.55 24.41
C VAL A 283 -7.09 -49.99 25.33
N TRP A 284 -7.11 -48.68 25.68
CA TRP A 284 -6.45 -48.00 26.86
C TRP A 284 -4.89 -48.05 27.00
N ALA A 285 -4.16 -47.36 27.93
CA ALA A 285 -4.23 -46.01 28.57
C ALA A 285 -2.92 -45.70 29.39
N VAL A 286 -2.87 -44.57 30.15
CA VAL A 286 -1.84 -44.16 31.19
C VAL A 286 -0.46 -43.67 30.66
N GLY A 287 0.29 -42.70 31.25
CA GLY A 287 0.00 -41.68 32.30
C GLY A 287 1.21 -41.20 33.16
N GLY A 288 1.32 -39.89 33.49
CA GLY A 288 2.24 -39.27 34.49
C GLY A 288 3.69 -38.93 34.03
N GLY A 289 4.49 -38.03 34.68
CA GLY A 289 4.24 -37.01 35.73
C GLY A 289 5.51 -36.48 36.49
N SER A 290 5.43 -35.31 37.16
CA SER A 290 6.35 -34.71 38.21
C SER A 290 7.55 -33.78 37.82
N GLU A 291 8.01 -32.93 38.77
CA GLU A 291 8.86 -31.72 38.60
C GLU A 291 9.73 -31.36 39.89
N PRO A 292 10.09 -30.10 40.33
CA PRO A 292 11.50 -29.63 40.53
C PRO A 292 11.95 -29.13 41.94
N PRO A 293 13.19 -28.56 42.06
CA PRO A 293 13.58 -27.42 42.93
C PRO A 293 14.36 -26.28 42.18
N THR A 294 14.59 -25.01 42.59
CA THR A 294 14.51 -24.19 43.86
C THR A 294 15.86 -24.01 44.61
N ALA A 295 16.40 -22.83 45.02
CA ALA A 295 16.21 -21.37 44.72
C ALA A 295 17.31 -20.47 45.40
N ALA A 296 17.20 -19.11 45.33
CA ALA A 296 17.94 -18.03 46.08
C ALA A 296 19.32 -17.53 45.53
N LYS A 297 19.86 -16.29 45.76
CA LYS A 297 19.41 -14.99 46.36
C LYS A 297 20.31 -13.81 45.84
N ALA A 298 20.03 -12.52 46.20
CA ALA A 298 20.68 -11.30 45.63
C ALA A 298 21.25 -10.27 46.66
N PRO A 299 22.04 -9.26 46.21
CA PRO A 299 22.07 -7.89 46.79
C PRO A 299 22.20 -6.71 45.78
N ASP A 300 22.01 -5.45 46.23
CA ASP A 300 21.92 -4.20 45.43
C ASP A 300 23.16 -3.22 45.53
N PRO A 301 23.07 -1.85 45.41
CA PRO A 301 23.56 -1.06 44.26
C PRO A 301 24.61 0.05 44.61
N PRO A 302 25.09 0.90 43.65
CA PRO A 302 24.63 2.32 43.63
C PRO A 302 24.78 3.20 42.33
N LYS A 303 23.87 4.20 42.21
CA LYS A 303 24.03 5.63 41.78
C LYS A 303 24.51 6.11 40.37
N THR A 304 23.60 6.91 39.76
CA THR A 304 23.70 8.21 39.03
C THR A 304 24.94 8.66 38.22
N ASP A 305 24.70 9.29 37.05
CA ASP A 305 24.84 10.75 36.82
C ASP A 305 24.25 11.20 35.44
N THR A 306 24.20 12.50 35.14
CA THR A 306 23.42 13.09 33.99
C THR A 306 24.22 14.15 33.16
N PRO A 307 23.65 14.93 32.20
CA PRO A 307 24.18 15.06 30.82
C PRO A 307 25.02 16.35 30.56
N PRO A 308 25.42 16.62 29.30
CA PRO A 308 24.78 17.74 28.57
C PRO A 308 24.57 17.50 27.05
N ALA A 309 24.13 18.53 26.30
CA ALA A 309 23.67 18.43 24.90
C ALA A 309 24.15 19.58 23.97
N ALA A 310 24.17 19.33 22.65
CA ALA A 310 24.37 20.26 21.53
C ALA A 310 24.11 19.52 20.18
N ALA A 311 23.74 20.10 19.03
CA ALA A 311 23.19 21.41 18.65
C ALA A 311 22.46 21.28 17.28
N ARG A 312 21.88 22.37 16.74
CA ARG A 312 21.13 22.42 15.45
C ARG A 312 21.95 22.98 14.28
N ALA A 313 21.44 22.80 13.06
CA ALA A 313 21.73 23.63 11.88
C ALA A 313 20.46 23.81 11.01
N GLU A 314 20.36 24.95 10.31
CA GLU A 314 19.31 25.31 9.33
C GLU A 314 19.95 25.42 7.92
N PRO A 315 19.16 25.54 6.82
CA PRO A 315 19.19 26.84 6.12
C PRO A 315 17.94 27.27 5.31
N ASP A 316 17.71 28.59 5.32
CA ASP A 316 17.20 29.56 4.32
C ASP A 316 16.21 29.27 3.14
N LYS A 317 15.56 30.37 2.72
CA LYS A 317 14.52 30.47 1.67
C LYS A 317 14.96 31.25 0.41
N LYS A 318 14.30 31.02 -0.73
CA LYS A 318 13.88 32.08 -1.70
C LYS A 318 12.65 31.64 -2.52
N PRO A 319 11.75 32.55 -2.95
CA PRO A 319 10.46 32.19 -3.57
C PRO A 319 10.50 32.16 -5.11
N ALA A 320 9.44 31.62 -5.73
CA ALA A 320 9.23 31.55 -7.18
C ALA A 320 7.87 32.15 -7.60
N GLY A 321 7.75 32.50 -8.89
CA GLY A 321 6.60 33.18 -9.50
C GLY A 321 5.42 32.26 -9.87
N PRO A 322 4.47 32.74 -10.71
CA PRO A 322 3.15 32.14 -10.87
C PRO A 322 3.17 30.73 -11.49
N VAL A 323 2.42 29.83 -10.86
CA VAL A 323 2.31 28.41 -11.23
C VAL A 323 1.29 28.24 -12.36
N LEU A 324 1.71 27.60 -13.45
CA LEU A 324 0.79 27.05 -14.45
C LEU A 324 0.12 25.80 -13.86
N GLN A 325 -1.21 25.79 -13.78
CA GLN A 325 -1.97 24.73 -13.09
C GLN A 325 -1.84 23.39 -13.84
N LYS A 326 -0.88 22.57 -13.41
CA LYS A 326 -0.50 21.31 -14.04
C LYS A 326 -1.52 20.21 -13.75
N VAL A 327 -1.72 19.30 -14.72
CA VAL A 327 -2.56 18.12 -14.53
C VAL A 327 -1.83 17.11 -13.63
N ALA A 328 -2.19 17.10 -12.35
CA ALA A 328 -1.62 16.19 -11.35
C ALA A 328 -1.98 14.72 -11.64
N GLY A 329 -1.01 13.83 -11.39
CA GLY A 329 -0.97 12.48 -11.97
C GLY A 329 -1.95 11.47 -11.35
N PRO A 330 -2.22 10.35 -12.03
CA PRO A 330 -3.09 9.28 -11.49
C PRO A 330 -2.58 8.68 -10.17
N LEU A 331 -1.25 8.54 -10.02
CA LEU A 331 -0.62 8.07 -8.79
C LEU A 331 -0.82 9.08 -7.64
N GLU A 332 -0.63 10.37 -7.90
CA GLU A 332 -0.87 11.44 -6.91
C GLU A 332 -2.33 11.47 -6.47
N ARG A 333 -3.27 11.28 -7.40
CA ARG A 333 -4.72 11.18 -7.15
C ARG A 333 -5.05 9.97 -6.27
N ALA A 334 -4.47 8.79 -6.55
CA ALA A 334 -4.67 7.60 -5.73
C ALA A 334 -4.07 7.73 -4.32
N LEU A 335 -2.90 8.39 -4.20
CA LEU A 335 -2.29 8.71 -2.91
C LEU A 335 -3.14 9.70 -2.11
N SER A 336 -3.70 10.73 -2.77
CA SER A 336 -4.66 11.67 -2.18
C SER A 336 -5.94 10.95 -1.69
N GLN A 337 -6.59 10.12 -2.53
CA GLN A 337 -7.75 9.32 -2.10
C GLN A 337 -7.45 8.49 -0.84
N ARG A 338 -6.28 7.83 -0.80
CA ARG A 338 -5.84 7.03 0.36
C ARG A 338 -5.61 7.90 1.60
N ASN A 339 -5.03 9.08 1.44
CA ASN A 339 -4.83 10.08 2.49
C ASN A 339 -6.18 10.60 3.02
N LEU A 340 -7.08 11.03 2.14
CA LEU A 340 -8.41 11.55 2.46
C LEU A 340 -9.26 10.50 3.21
N ALA A 341 -9.19 9.23 2.80
CA ALA A 341 -9.80 8.12 3.51
C ALA A 341 -9.17 7.89 4.91
N ALA A 342 -7.88 8.19 5.09
CA ALA A 342 -7.23 8.13 6.40
C ALA A 342 -7.70 9.27 7.32
N VAL A 343 -7.87 10.50 6.80
CA VAL A 343 -8.50 11.61 7.54
C VAL A 343 -9.93 11.23 7.95
N ALA A 344 -10.73 10.68 7.03
CA ALA A 344 -12.10 10.27 7.31
C ALA A 344 -12.17 9.17 8.40
N ARG A 345 -11.23 8.21 8.43
CA ARG A 345 -11.12 7.22 9.52
C ARG A 345 -10.65 7.84 10.84
N ALA A 346 -9.78 8.85 10.81
CA ALA A 346 -9.36 9.58 12.00
C ALA A 346 -10.51 10.41 12.61
N ILE A 347 -11.37 11.00 11.77
CA ILE A 347 -12.63 11.64 12.19
C ILE A 347 -13.57 10.62 12.84
N GLN A 348 -13.69 9.41 12.28
CA GLN A 348 -14.49 8.34 12.89
C GLN A 348 -13.92 7.88 14.24
N ALA A 349 -12.60 7.75 14.36
CA ALA A 349 -11.95 7.39 15.63
C ALA A 349 -12.14 8.47 16.70
N TYR A 350 -12.02 9.75 16.33
CA TYR A 350 -12.38 10.88 17.20
C TYR A 350 -13.83 10.77 17.68
N HIS A 351 -14.78 10.50 16.76
CA HIS A 351 -16.20 10.36 17.07
C HIS A 351 -16.51 9.14 17.95
N LEU A 352 -15.76 8.02 17.83
CA LEU A 352 -15.91 6.87 18.72
C LEU A 352 -15.52 7.21 20.17
N ASP A 353 -14.49 8.03 20.37
CA ASP A 353 -14.04 8.46 21.70
C ASP A 353 -14.93 9.56 22.31
N HIS A 354 -15.43 10.49 21.48
CA HIS A 354 -16.12 11.71 21.94
C HIS A 354 -17.65 11.65 21.81
N GLY A 355 -18.20 10.75 20.99
CA GLY A 355 -19.63 10.67 20.66
C GLY A 355 -20.08 11.63 19.53
N TYR A 356 -19.25 12.56 19.09
CA TYR A 356 -19.59 13.58 18.08
C TYR A 356 -18.45 13.89 17.10
N LEU A 357 -18.77 14.49 15.96
CA LEU A 357 -17.82 14.92 14.94
C LEU A 357 -16.91 16.07 15.43
N PRO A 358 -15.60 16.07 15.07
CA PRO A 358 -14.64 17.05 15.58
C PRO A 358 -15.00 18.48 15.15
N THR A 359 -15.16 19.35 16.14
CA THR A 359 -15.31 20.80 15.93
C THR A 359 -13.95 21.45 15.73
N ASP A 360 -13.93 22.73 15.33
CA ASP A 360 -12.73 23.54 15.54
C ASP A 360 -12.48 23.72 17.05
N ILE A 361 -11.23 23.94 17.44
CA ILE A 361 -10.84 24.14 18.85
C ILE A 361 -11.20 25.57 19.24
N LEU A 362 -12.12 25.72 20.18
CA LEU A 362 -12.66 27.02 20.60
C LEU A 362 -11.91 27.59 21.80
N GLY A 363 -11.66 28.89 21.78
CA GLY A 363 -11.18 29.63 22.95
C GLY A 363 -12.26 29.85 24.00
N LYS A 364 -11.88 30.39 25.17
CA LYS A 364 -12.79 30.70 26.29
C LYS A 364 -13.94 31.66 25.94
N ASN A 365 -13.85 32.35 24.81
CA ASN A 365 -14.84 33.28 24.25
C ASN A 365 -15.68 32.66 23.11
N GLY A 366 -15.61 31.34 22.91
CA GLY A 366 -16.33 30.62 21.85
C GLY A 366 -15.78 30.81 20.43
N LYS A 367 -14.75 31.65 20.22
CA LYS A 367 -14.15 31.85 18.89
C LYS A 367 -13.25 30.66 18.53
N PRO A 368 -13.27 30.17 17.27
CA PRO A 368 -12.36 29.13 16.84
C PRO A 368 -10.92 29.66 16.77
N LEU A 369 -10.00 28.94 17.39
CA LEU A 369 -8.58 29.27 17.47
C LEU A 369 -7.76 28.43 16.49
N LEU A 370 -8.00 27.12 16.49
CA LEU A 370 -7.31 26.12 15.67
C LEU A 370 -8.33 25.24 14.95
N SER A 371 -7.98 24.78 13.76
CA SER A 371 -8.83 23.90 12.97
C SER A 371 -9.12 22.56 13.67
N TRP A 372 -10.27 21.97 13.38
CA TRP A 372 -10.58 20.55 13.61
C TRP A 372 -9.47 19.60 13.12
N ARG A 373 -8.72 20.01 12.08
CA ARG A 373 -7.54 19.33 11.56
C ARG A 373 -6.41 19.18 12.58
N VAL A 374 -6.34 20.08 13.57
CA VAL A 374 -5.44 19.98 14.72
C VAL A 374 -6.01 19.00 15.75
N ALA A 375 -7.31 19.08 16.05
CA ALA A 375 -7.98 18.23 17.03
C ALA A 375 -7.87 16.71 16.71
N ILE A 376 -7.86 16.33 15.42
CA ILE A 376 -7.73 14.92 15.01
C ILE A 376 -6.29 14.40 14.88
N LEU A 377 -5.25 15.22 15.09
CA LEU A 377 -3.85 14.78 15.01
C LEU A 377 -3.52 13.52 15.85
N PRO A 378 -4.04 13.35 17.08
CA PRO A 378 -3.79 12.13 17.87
C PRO A 378 -4.25 10.84 17.19
N TYR A 379 -5.26 10.92 16.32
CA TYR A 379 -5.88 9.80 15.60
C TYR A 379 -5.20 9.47 14.26
N MET A 380 -4.11 10.19 13.92
CA MET A 380 -3.31 10.02 12.71
C MET A 380 -1.82 9.81 13.03
N GLU A 381 -1.54 9.22 14.20
CA GLU A 381 -0.19 9.03 14.76
C GLU A 381 0.58 10.34 15.06
N GLN A 382 -0.01 11.52 14.79
CA GLN A 382 0.58 12.85 15.02
C GLN A 382 0.39 13.34 16.48
N LYS A 383 0.24 12.44 17.45
CA LYS A 383 0.05 12.75 18.88
C LYS A 383 1.24 13.52 19.49
N ALA A 384 2.44 13.37 18.92
CA ALA A 384 3.61 14.17 19.26
C ALA A 384 3.45 15.63 18.81
N LEU A 385 3.09 15.87 17.54
CA LEU A 385 2.85 17.19 16.98
C LEU A 385 1.69 17.91 17.70
N TYR A 386 0.60 17.21 17.99
CA TYR A 386 -0.54 17.75 18.75
C TYR A 386 -0.12 18.38 20.09
N ARG A 387 0.79 17.73 20.82
CA ARG A 387 1.31 18.21 22.12
C ARG A 387 2.18 19.46 22.01
N MET A 388 2.61 19.86 20.82
CA MET A 388 3.41 21.08 20.61
C MET A 388 2.55 22.33 20.41
N PHE A 389 1.26 22.17 20.06
CA PHE A 389 0.33 23.27 19.86
C PHE A 389 -0.20 23.83 21.19
N LYS A 390 -0.34 25.16 21.25
CA LYS A 390 -1.04 25.89 22.28
C LYS A 390 -2.51 25.98 21.91
N LEU A 391 -3.33 25.12 22.52
CA LEU A 391 -4.74 24.94 22.18
C LEU A 391 -5.63 26.13 22.61
N ASP A 392 -5.10 26.97 23.50
CA ASP A 392 -5.66 28.22 24.00
C ASP A 392 -5.16 29.47 23.24
N GLU A 393 -4.32 29.30 22.22
CA GLU A 393 -3.83 30.34 21.32
C GLU A 393 -4.31 30.11 19.87
N PRO A 394 -4.46 31.15 19.03
CA PRO A 394 -4.88 31.00 17.64
C PRO A 394 -3.80 30.35 16.75
N TRP A 395 -4.23 29.83 15.59
CA TRP A 395 -3.42 29.13 14.59
C TRP A 395 -2.20 29.90 14.06
N ASP A 396 -2.25 31.22 14.09
CA ASP A 396 -1.25 32.19 13.62
C ASP A 396 -0.41 32.80 14.76
N SER A 397 -0.60 32.34 16.01
CA SER A 397 0.22 32.81 17.15
C SER A 397 1.70 32.47 16.97
N GLU A 398 2.58 33.25 17.57
CA GLU A 398 4.03 33.00 17.53
C GLU A 398 4.42 31.62 18.10
N ASN A 399 3.60 30.99 18.93
CA ASN A 399 3.87 29.61 19.39
C ASN A 399 3.37 28.56 18.39
N ASN A 400 2.19 28.75 17.79
CA ASN A 400 1.57 27.79 16.87
C ASN A 400 2.16 27.87 15.44
N LYS A 401 2.52 29.06 14.97
CA LYS A 401 3.14 29.33 13.66
C LYS A 401 4.41 28.51 13.41
N LYS A 402 5.22 28.30 14.46
CA LYS A 402 6.43 27.46 14.47
C LYS A 402 6.16 26.01 14.05
N TRP A 403 4.97 25.48 14.33
CA TRP A 403 4.56 24.11 14.04
C TRP A 403 3.62 24.00 12.84
N ALA A 404 2.89 25.07 12.52
CA ALA A 404 1.96 25.13 11.40
C ALA A 404 2.65 25.01 10.02
N SER A 405 3.95 25.25 9.94
CA SER A 405 4.81 24.94 8.78
C SER A 405 5.02 23.43 8.54
N THR A 406 4.66 22.57 9.50
CA THR A 406 4.86 21.11 9.39
C THR A 406 4.00 20.54 8.26
N LEU A 407 4.66 19.90 7.28
CA LEU A 407 3.99 19.19 6.18
C LEU A 407 3.42 17.85 6.65
N VAL A 408 2.26 17.89 7.31
CA VAL A 408 1.47 16.72 7.69
C VAL A 408 1.08 15.95 6.44
N LYS A 409 1.80 14.88 6.11
CA LYS A 409 1.71 14.15 4.83
C LYS A 409 0.29 13.69 4.45
N ILE A 410 -0.56 13.45 5.45
CA ILE A 410 -1.94 12.98 5.29
C ILE A 410 -2.89 14.11 4.83
N TYR A 411 -2.50 15.39 4.97
CA TYR A 411 -3.24 16.54 4.44
C TYR A 411 -2.75 17.02 3.07
N LEU A 412 -1.75 16.37 2.47
CA LEU A 412 -1.20 16.76 1.17
C LEU A 412 -1.99 16.10 0.02
N ALA A 413 -2.44 16.94 -0.92
CA ALA A 413 -3.04 16.55 -2.19
C ALA A 413 -2.69 17.61 -3.26
N GLY A 414 -2.08 17.21 -4.37
CA GLY A 414 -1.81 18.02 -5.57
C GLY A 414 -1.14 19.40 -5.45
N VAL A 415 -0.68 19.84 -4.27
CA VAL A 415 -0.08 21.18 -4.10
C VAL A 415 1.34 21.24 -4.67
N GLU A 416 1.51 21.90 -5.83
CA GLU A 416 2.75 22.61 -6.14
C GLU A 416 2.86 23.81 -5.19
N ASN A 417 4.03 24.01 -4.56
CA ASN A 417 4.23 24.84 -3.35
C ASN A 417 3.36 24.39 -2.16
N ARG A 418 3.88 23.45 -1.36
CA ARG A 418 3.22 22.89 -0.16
C ARG A 418 3.18 23.85 1.05
N LEU A 419 3.81 25.01 0.93
CA LEU A 419 3.82 26.10 1.90
C LEU A 419 3.33 27.37 1.22
N ASP A 420 2.62 28.24 1.94
CA ASP A 420 2.33 29.60 1.48
C ASP A 420 3.51 30.56 1.68
N SER A 421 3.30 31.84 1.36
CA SER A 421 4.31 32.92 1.48
C SER A 421 4.81 33.12 2.92
N ASP A 422 3.94 32.96 3.92
CA ASP A 422 4.29 33.09 5.34
C ASP A 422 4.98 31.83 5.87
N GLY A 423 4.78 30.70 5.20
CA GLY A 423 5.41 29.41 5.49
C GLY A 423 4.49 28.40 6.17
N TYR A 424 3.17 28.59 6.12
CA TYR A 424 2.20 27.63 6.66
C TYR A 424 1.98 26.46 5.70
N GLY A 425 1.82 25.24 6.24
CA GLY A 425 1.49 24.05 5.47
C GLY A 425 0.10 24.13 4.84
N LEU A 426 0.01 23.90 3.53
CA LEU A 426 -1.22 24.02 2.76
C LEU A 426 -1.98 22.69 2.60
N THR A 427 -3.31 22.76 2.57
CA THR A 427 -4.19 21.62 2.27
C THR A 427 -5.43 22.02 1.49
N TYR A 428 -5.90 21.10 0.63
CA TYR A 428 -7.23 21.15 -0.01
C TYR A 428 -8.31 20.43 0.82
N VAL A 429 -7.92 19.60 1.80
CA VAL A 429 -8.84 18.73 2.56
C VAL A 429 -9.74 19.59 3.44
N LYS A 430 -11.01 19.71 3.07
CA LYS A 430 -12.02 20.55 3.74
C LYS A 430 -13.31 19.77 4.00
N ARG A 431 -14.08 20.28 4.95
CA ARG A 431 -15.50 19.94 5.14
C ARG A 431 -16.36 21.07 4.63
N PHE A 432 -17.62 20.81 4.30
CA PHE A 432 -18.61 21.89 4.14
C PHE A 432 -19.26 22.16 5.50
N THR A 433 -19.53 23.43 5.81
CA THR A 433 -20.18 23.83 7.06
C THR A 433 -21.41 24.70 6.78
N GLY A 434 -22.41 24.66 7.67
CA GLY A 434 -23.65 25.42 7.51
C GLY A 434 -24.88 24.64 7.99
N PRO A 435 -26.08 25.24 7.89
CA PRO A 435 -27.35 24.56 8.15
C PRO A 435 -27.47 23.28 7.32
N ASN A 436 -28.04 22.23 7.90
CA ASN A 436 -28.31 20.94 7.24
C ASN A 436 -27.08 20.22 6.61
N THR A 437 -25.87 20.57 7.02
CA THR A 437 -24.63 19.81 6.74
C THR A 437 -24.28 18.87 7.90
N LEU A 438 -23.31 17.96 7.71
CA LEU A 438 -22.69 17.22 8.83
C LEU A 438 -21.94 18.10 9.84
N HIS A 439 -21.67 19.37 9.51
CA HIS A 439 -20.86 20.27 10.33
C HIS A 439 -21.58 21.61 10.53
N ILE A 440 -22.75 21.52 11.16
CA ILE A 440 -23.51 22.66 11.66
C ILE A 440 -22.66 23.42 12.69
N PRO A 441 -22.36 24.72 12.50
CA PRO A 441 -21.54 25.49 13.44
C PRO A 441 -22.11 25.46 14.87
N GLY A 442 -21.23 25.32 15.86
CA GLY A 442 -21.60 25.26 17.29
C GLY A 442 -22.36 24.00 17.74
N SER A 443 -22.65 23.05 16.84
CA SER A 443 -23.43 21.84 17.13
C SER A 443 -22.55 20.58 17.19
N GLN A 444 -22.97 19.59 17.98
CA GLN A 444 -22.34 18.27 18.02
C GLN A 444 -23.18 17.27 17.22
N VAL A 445 -22.55 16.63 16.22
CA VAL A 445 -23.22 15.72 15.27
C VAL A 445 -22.74 14.29 15.47
N ASP A 446 -23.68 13.35 15.61
CA ASP A 446 -23.43 11.91 15.78
C ASP A 446 -23.48 11.19 14.42
N LEU A 447 -22.40 10.51 14.02
CA LEU A 447 -22.32 9.75 12.76
C LEU A 447 -23.23 8.50 12.72
N ARG A 448 -23.92 8.16 13.80
CA ARG A 448 -24.97 7.12 13.82
C ARG A 448 -26.32 7.67 13.34
N ASN A 449 -26.54 8.98 13.47
CA ASN A 449 -27.83 9.63 13.26
C ASN A 449 -27.80 10.51 12.00
N ILE A 450 -27.46 9.91 10.84
CA ILE A 450 -27.41 10.58 9.53
C ILE A 450 -28.61 10.10 8.69
N PRO A 451 -29.66 10.91 8.50
CA PRO A 451 -30.89 10.49 7.81
C PRO A 451 -30.70 9.95 6.39
N ASP A 452 -29.95 10.64 5.53
CA ASP A 452 -29.73 10.20 4.13
C ASP A 452 -28.74 9.02 4.02
N GLY A 453 -28.19 8.57 5.15
CA GLY A 453 -27.31 7.41 5.25
C GLY A 453 -25.83 7.71 4.97
N ARG A 454 -24.96 7.14 5.82
CA ARG A 454 -23.50 7.38 5.84
C ARG A 454 -22.76 7.17 4.50
N ALA A 455 -23.34 6.41 3.57
CA ALA A 455 -22.74 6.10 2.27
C ALA A 455 -23.00 7.17 1.19
N ASN A 456 -24.02 8.01 1.41
CA ASN A 456 -24.46 9.07 0.50
C ASN A 456 -23.89 10.42 0.95
N THR A 457 -23.94 10.71 2.25
CA THR A 457 -23.46 11.98 2.81
C THR A 457 -21.93 12.10 2.80
N LEU A 458 -21.45 13.22 2.26
CA LEU A 458 -20.04 13.60 2.17
C LEU A 458 -19.52 14.16 3.51
N LEU A 459 -18.40 13.61 3.97
CA LEU A 459 -17.70 14.04 5.19
C LEU A 459 -16.57 15.04 4.88
N LEU A 460 -15.84 14.83 3.78
CA LEU A 460 -14.72 15.66 3.35
C LEU A 460 -14.64 15.75 1.81
N ALA A 461 -14.06 16.84 1.30
CA ALA A 461 -13.68 16.99 -0.10
C ALA A 461 -12.37 17.78 -0.24
N GLU A 462 -11.68 17.59 -1.36
CA GLU A 462 -10.52 18.37 -1.77
C GLU A 462 -10.96 19.49 -2.74
N VAL A 463 -11.33 20.65 -2.20
CA VAL A 463 -12.11 21.68 -2.93
C VAL A 463 -11.67 23.12 -2.67
N GLY A 464 -11.86 23.99 -3.66
CA GLY A 464 -11.45 25.41 -3.65
C GLY A 464 -9.94 25.60 -3.53
N ASP A 465 -9.50 26.84 -3.29
CA ASP A 465 -8.07 27.16 -3.14
C ASP A 465 -7.46 26.58 -1.86
N PRO A 466 -6.19 26.17 -1.84
CA PRO A 466 -5.59 25.53 -0.66
C PRO A 466 -5.51 26.50 0.53
N VAL A 467 -5.69 25.99 1.75
CA VAL A 467 -5.68 26.77 2.99
C VAL A 467 -4.64 26.26 3.99
N PRO A 468 -4.10 27.11 4.90
CA PRO A 468 -3.26 26.66 6.00
C PRO A 468 -3.98 25.60 6.85
N TRP A 469 -3.38 24.42 7.02
CA TRP A 469 -4.08 23.28 7.66
C TRP A 469 -4.41 23.50 9.15
N THR A 470 -3.77 24.46 9.80
CA THR A 470 -4.07 24.85 11.19
C THR A 470 -5.21 25.86 11.30
N LYS A 471 -5.55 26.58 10.23
CA LYS A 471 -6.54 27.67 10.23
C LYS A 471 -7.97 27.12 10.27
N PRO A 472 -8.83 27.55 11.21
CA PRO A 472 -10.23 27.14 11.25
C PRO A 472 -11.02 27.83 10.14
N THR A 473 -10.87 27.31 8.92
CA THR A 473 -11.57 27.78 7.72
C THR A 473 -11.91 26.58 6.82
N ASP A 474 -13.12 26.64 6.26
CA ASP A 474 -13.81 25.61 5.49
C ASP A 474 -14.94 26.32 4.69
N PRO A 475 -15.40 25.80 3.54
CA PRO A 475 -16.42 26.47 2.75
C PRO A 475 -17.78 26.41 3.46
N VAL A 476 -18.44 27.56 3.57
CA VAL A 476 -19.79 27.68 4.12
C VAL A 476 -20.81 27.50 3.00
N VAL A 477 -21.89 26.76 3.28
CA VAL A 477 -23.08 26.68 2.41
C VAL A 477 -24.29 27.30 3.11
N GLU A 478 -25.07 28.07 2.37
CA GLU A 478 -26.28 28.74 2.84
C GLU A 478 -27.50 28.23 2.05
N PRO A 479 -28.61 27.85 2.70
CA PRO A 479 -29.87 27.61 1.99
C PRO A 479 -30.48 28.92 1.47
N ALA A 480 -31.32 28.82 0.44
CA ALA A 480 -31.94 29.95 -0.23
C ALA A 480 -33.00 30.66 0.62
N ASP A 481 -33.85 29.90 1.32
CA ASP A 481 -34.75 30.40 2.37
C ASP A 481 -34.69 29.42 3.57
N PRO A 482 -33.96 29.74 4.66
CA PRO A 482 -33.81 28.85 5.82
C PRO A 482 -35.12 28.39 6.47
N ALA A 483 -36.26 29.05 6.20
CA ALA A 483 -37.56 28.73 6.77
C ALA A 483 -38.52 28.04 5.78
N LYS A 484 -38.31 28.15 4.46
CA LYS A 484 -39.22 27.59 3.42
C LYS A 484 -38.55 26.67 2.41
N ASP A 485 -37.29 26.92 2.07
CA ASP A 485 -36.47 26.02 1.25
C ASP A 485 -35.10 25.84 1.93
N PRO A 486 -35.04 24.99 2.98
CA PRO A 486 -33.83 24.73 3.74
C PRO A 486 -32.89 23.74 3.04
N ILE A 487 -33.13 23.43 1.75
CA ILE A 487 -32.41 22.40 0.97
C ILE A 487 -31.74 23.01 -0.26
N THR A 488 -32.42 23.86 -1.03
CA THR A 488 -31.80 24.53 -2.18
C THR A 488 -30.74 25.50 -1.69
N LEU A 489 -29.49 25.33 -2.13
CA LEU A 489 -28.41 26.24 -1.77
C LEU A 489 -28.51 27.55 -2.56
N LYS A 490 -28.33 28.66 -1.85
CA LYS A 490 -28.32 30.04 -2.37
C LYS A 490 -27.25 30.28 -3.44
N THR A 491 -26.12 29.57 -3.31
CA THR A 491 -25.03 29.54 -4.29
C THR A 491 -24.47 28.12 -4.33
N PRO A 492 -24.24 27.51 -5.51
CA PRO A 492 -23.55 26.23 -5.60
C PRO A 492 -22.13 26.32 -4.99
N PRO A 493 -21.71 25.33 -4.17
CA PRO A 493 -20.36 25.31 -3.60
C PRO A 493 -19.29 25.10 -4.67
N VAL A 494 -18.07 25.58 -4.42
CA VAL A 494 -16.95 25.52 -5.38
C VAL A 494 -16.50 24.06 -5.62
N TRP A 495 -17.04 23.43 -6.66
CA TRP A 495 -16.75 22.05 -7.03
C TRP A 495 -15.56 21.90 -7.99
N LYS A 496 -14.41 22.44 -7.56
CA LYS A 496 -13.10 22.32 -8.23
C LYS A 496 -12.04 22.10 -7.17
N GLY A 497 -10.99 21.32 -7.48
CA GLY A 497 -9.94 20.95 -6.54
C GLY A 497 -8.55 20.93 -7.18
N PRO A 498 -7.57 20.22 -6.58
CA PRO A 498 -6.22 20.09 -7.12
C PRO A 498 -6.13 19.30 -8.44
N TYR A 499 -7.20 18.60 -8.84
CA TYR A 499 -7.28 17.85 -10.09
C TYR A 499 -8.33 18.49 -11.02
N SER A 500 -8.02 18.62 -12.30
CA SER A 500 -8.85 19.37 -13.26
C SER A 500 -10.18 18.67 -13.62
N ASN A 501 -10.16 17.33 -13.71
CA ASN A 501 -11.29 16.51 -14.15
C ASN A 501 -12.06 15.81 -13.00
N VAL A 502 -11.55 15.87 -11.75
CA VAL A 502 -12.17 15.21 -10.60
C VAL A 502 -12.03 16.01 -9.30
N VAL A 503 -13.00 15.81 -8.40
CA VAL A 503 -12.90 16.18 -6.98
C VAL A 503 -12.75 14.89 -6.18
N ASN A 504 -11.74 14.80 -5.32
CA ASN A 504 -11.63 13.69 -4.38
C ASN A 504 -12.48 13.98 -3.15
N VAL A 505 -13.28 13.00 -2.75
CA VAL A 505 -14.22 13.10 -1.64
C VAL A 505 -14.07 11.90 -0.70
N ALA A 506 -14.45 12.06 0.56
CA ALA A 506 -14.69 10.96 1.47
C ALA A 506 -16.08 11.06 2.11
N PHE A 507 -16.74 9.92 2.22
CA PHE A 507 -18.10 9.78 2.75
C PHE A 507 -18.08 9.50 4.26
N ALA A 508 -19.22 9.63 4.93
CA ALA A 508 -19.35 9.29 6.35
C ALA A 508 -19.14 7.78 6.66
N THR A 509 -19.06 6.91 5.65
CA THR A 509 -18.54 5.52 5.76
C THR A 509 -17.03 5.45 5.99
N GLY A 510 -16.26 6.49 5.65
CA GLY A 510 -14.78 6.48 5.71
C GLY A 510 -14.12 5.95 4.43
N GLU A 511 -14.92 5.67 3.40
CA GLU A 511 -14.47 5.43 2.03
C GLU A 511 -14.18 6.76 1.32
N ALA A 512 -13.18 6.77 0.43
CA ALA A 512 -12.92 7.88 -0.48
C ALA A 512 -13.08 7.46 -1.94
N ALA A 513 -13.40 8.43 -2.81
CA ALA A 513 -13.55 8.25 -4.25
C ALA A 513 -13.21 9.55 -5.00
N SER A 514 -12.95 9.45 -6.31
CA SER A 514 -12.98 10.60 -7.21
C SER A 514 -14.37 10.73 -7.81
N LEU A 515 -15.03 11.88 -7.62
CA LEU A 515 -16.22 12.28 -8.38
C LEU A 515 -15.79 13.18 -9.55
N LYS A 516 -16.53 13.15 -10.65
CA LYS A 516 -16.24 13.99 -11.83
C LYS A 516 -16.42 15.49 -11.50
N THR A 517 -15.67 16.39 -12.14
CA THR A 517 -15.93 17.84 -12.04
C THR A 517 -17.06 18.29 -12.98
N ASN A 518 -17.28 17.58 -14.09
CA ASN A 518 -18.30 17.88 -15.11
C ASN A 518 -19.57 17.02 -14.96
N LEU A 519 -20.14 16.98 -13.76
CA LEU A 519 -21.36 16.22 -13.48
C LEU A 519 -22.58 16.82 -14.20
N THR A 520 -23.34 15.99 -14.91
CA THR A 520 -24.67 16.34 -15.42
C THR A 520 -25.59 16.65 -14.24
N ALA A 521 -26.22 17.82 -14.20
CA ALA A 521 -26.96 18.32 -13.04
C ALA A 521 -26.12 18.44 -11.74
N ILE A 522 -24.90 19.00 -11.85
CA ILE A 522 -24.03 19.33 -10.72
C ILE A 522 -24.75 20.12 -9.60
N ASP A 523 -25.62 21.05 -9.96
CA ASP A 523 -26.41 21.89 -9.03
C ASP A 523 -27.50 21.11 -8.26
N PHE A 524 -27.81 19.88 -8.68
CA PHE A 524 -28.61 18.93 -7.90
C PHE A 524 -27.71 17.99 -7.10
N ILE A 525 -26.71 17.38 -7.74
CA ILE A 525 -25.89 16.32 -7.13
C ILE A 525 -25.04 16.85 -5.97
N VAL A 526 -24.38 17.99 -6.12
CA VAL A 526 -23.44 18.47 -5.10
C VAL A 526 -24.15 18.90 -3.80
N PRO A 527 -25.27 19.65 -3.82
CA PRO A 527 -26.09 19.84 -2.62
C PRO A 527 -26.51 18.51 -1.97
N SER A 528 -26.98 17.54 -2.77
CA SER A 528 -27.44 16.22 -2.30
C SER A 528 -26.31 15.31 -1.77
N LEU A 529 -25.04 15.72 -1.87
CA LEU A 529 -23.90 15.08 -1.22
C LEU A 529 -23.48 15.84 0.05
N VAL A 530 -23.61 17.17 0.05
CA VAL A 530 -23.17 18.07 1.13
C VAL A 530 -24.17 18.16 2.28
N LEU A 531 -25.46 18.05 1.96
CA LEU A 531 -26.53 17.99 2.93
C LEU A 531 -26.70 16.56 3.48
N TRP A 532 -27.19 16.44 4.71
CA TRP A 532 -27.27 15.17 5.46
C TRP A 532 -28.69 14.68 5.78
N ASN A 533 -29.68 15.52 5.47
CA ASN A 533 -31.10 15.27 5.67
C ASN A 533 -31.90 16.10 4.65
N ASP A 534 -31.73 15.80 3.36
CA ASP A 534 -32.50 16.43 2.28
C ASP A 534 -33.46 15.47 1.55
N GLY A 535 -33.36 14.16 1.79
CA GLY A 535 -34.24 13.15 1.21
C GLY A 535 -34.09 12.96 -0.31
N ARG A 536 -33.07 13.54 -0.94
CA ARG A 536 -32.84 13.44 -2.39
C ARG A 536 -32.17 12.12 -2.74
N VAL A 537 -32.75 11.40 -3.71
CA VAL A 537 -32.16 10.16 -4.22
C VAL A 537 -31.05 10.52 -5.21
N LEU A 538 -29.81 10.15 -4.87
CA LEU A 538 -28.66 10.28 -5.76
C LEU A 538 -28.74 9.30 -6.95
N PRO A 539 -28.19 9.65 -8.13
CA PRO A 539 -27.94 8.70 -9.22
C PRO A 539 -27.04 7.54 -8.78
N GLU A 540 -26.98 6.45 -9.56
CA GLU A 540 -26.16 5.30 -9.18
C GLU A 540 -24.68 5.70 -9.00
N ARG A 541 -24.05 5.20 -7.93
CA ARG A 541 -22.70 5.64 -7.50
C ARG A 541 -21.64 5.49 -8.61
N GLY A 542 -21.84 4.56 -9.55
CA GLY A 542 -20.96 4.36 -10.71
C GLY A 542 -21.07 5.45 -11.80
N GLU A 543 -22.17 6.19 -11.87
CA GLU A 543 -22.35 7.33 -12.78
C GLU A 543 -21.62 8.57 -12.24
N LEU A 544 -21.65 8.76 -10.92
CA LEU A 544 -21.03 9.89 -10.22
C LEU A 544 -19.50 9.74 -10.13
N ILE A 545 -19.03 8.53 -9.85
CA ILE A 545 -17.62 8.20 -9.70
C ILE A 545 -16.91 8.27 -11.06
N ALA A 546 -15.71 8.88 -11.07
CA ALA A 546 -14.78 8.72 -12.18
C ALA A 546 -14.19 7.30 -12.14
N ALA A 547 -14.25 6.58 -13.27
CA ALA A 547 -13.69 5.23 -13.36
C ALA A 547 -12.22 5.22 -12.92
N PRO A 548 -11.75 4.19 -12.21
CA PRO A 548 -10.35 4.09 -11.81
C PRO A 548 -9.47 4.09 -13.06
N SER A 549 -8.63 5.11 -13.21
CA SER A 549 -7.98 5.59 -14.45
C SER A 549 -7.21 4.56 -15.30
N VAL A 550 -6.97 3.37 -14.75
CA VAL A 550 -5.98 2.36 -15.17
C VAL A 550 -6.08 1.96 -16.64
N GLU A 551 -7.29 1.78 -17.18
CA GLU A 551 -7.46 1.30 -18.56
C GLU A 551 -7.01 2.31 -19.64
N GLN A 552 -7.12 3.61 -19.35
CA GLN A 552 -6.75 4.67 -20.29
C GLN A 552 -5.31 5.16 -20.03
N ASP A 553 -4.88 5.23 -18.75
CA ASP A 553 -3.49 5.51 -18.38
C ASP A 553 -2.50 4.48 -18.96
N VAL A 554 -2.91 3.22 -19.14
CA VAL A 554 -2.09 2.18 -19.79
C VAL A 554 -1.86 2.49 -21.27
N ALA A 555 -2.83 3.07 -21.99
CA ALA A 555 -2.64 3.48 -23.38
C ALA A 555 -1.62 4.62 -23.47
N ASP A 556 -1.88 5.73 -22.76
CA ASP A 556 -1.03 6.93 -22.80
C ASP A 556 0.40 6.65 -22.31
N THR A 557 0.55 5.84 -21.25
CA THR A 557 1.88 5.40 -20.78
C THR A 557 2.58 4.50 -21.80
N THR A 558 1.83 3.66 -22.53
CA THR A 558 2.39 2.81 -23.59
C THR A 558 2.82 3.64 -24.79
N GLU A 559 2.08 4.68 -25.17
CA GLU A 559 2.49 5.60 -26.24
C GLU A 559 3.76 6.38 -25.86
N LEU A 560 3.86 6.90 -24.64
CA LEU A 560 5.06 7.57 -24.14
C LEU A 560 6.28 6.62 -24.11
N MET A 561 6.10 5.36 -23.69
CA MET A 561 7.16 4.36 -23.69
C MET A 561 7.55 3.91 -25.11
N LEU A 562 6.59 3.88 -26.05
CA LEU A 562 6.83 3.59 -27.46
C LEU A 562 7.58 4.75 -28.16
N ALA A 563 7.24 6.00 -27.84
CA ALA A 563 7.95 7.18 -28.31
C ALA A 563 9.39 7.22 -27.79
N ALA A 564 9.58 7.02 -26.48
CA ALA A 564 10.91 6.93 -25.86
C ALA A 564 11.76 5.80 -26.48
N ARG A 565 11.15 4.65 -26.82
CA ARG A 565 11.83 3.56 -27.53
C ARG A 565 12.25 3.94 -28.95
N LYS A 566 11.36 4.54 -29.74
CA LYS A 566 11.67 5.04 -31.10
C LYS A 566 12.84 6.03 -31.08
N MET A 567 12.86 6.96 -30.11
CA MET A 567 13.97 7.91 -29.94
C MET A 567 15.28 7.22 -29.53
N ALA A 568 15.23 6.19 -28.68
CA ALA A 568 16.42 5.41 -28.34
C ALA A 568 16.97 4.64 -29.55
N ASP A 569 16.11 3.98 -30.34
CA ASP A 569 16.49 3.26 -31.56
C ASP A 569 17.07 4.21 -32.63
N GLN A 570 16.58 5.46 -32.71
CA GLN A 570 17.15 6.50 -33.57
C GLN A 570 18.50 7.02 -33.05
N LEU A 571 18.67 7.17 -31.74
CA LEU A 571 19.93 7.59 -31.11
C LEU A 571 21.06 6.57 -31.38
N VAL A 572 20.76 5.28 -31.31
CA VAL A 572 21.71 4.21 -31.65
C VAL A 572 22.18 4.33 -33.10
N LYS A 573 21.26 4.49 -34.06
CA LYS A 573 21.59 4.65 -35.48
C LYS A 573 22.49 5.86 -35.75
N LEU A 574 22.17 7.01 -35.14
CA LEU A 574 23.00 8.21 -35.28
C LEU A 574 24.40 8.03 -34.69
N CYS A 575 24.55 7.36 -33.53
CA CYS A 575 25.87 7.06 -32.98
C CYS A 575 26.66 6.00 -33.79
N GLU A 576 25.99 5.07 -34.48
CA GLU A 576 26.67 4.20 -35.45
C GLU A 576 27.16 4.96 -36.69
N GLU A 577 26.40 5.95 -37.15
CA GLU A 577 26.77 6.80 -38.29
C GLU A 577 27.88 7.78 -37.93
N GLU A 578 27.80 8.40 -36.75
CA GLU A 578 28.87 9.17 -36.11
C GLU A 578 30.18 8.37 -36.05
N ALA A 579 30.12 7.10 -35.62
CA ALA A 579 31.29 6.22 -35.57
C ALA A 579 31.86 5.88 -36.95
N LYS A 580 30.99 5.66 -37.97
CA LYS A 580 31.40 5.43 -39.36
C LYS A 580 32.11 6.67 -39.94
N LEU A 581 31.51 7.85 -39.81
CA LEU A 581 32.09 9.12 -40.26
C LEU A 581 33.42 9.44 -39.54
N ARG A 582 33.51 9.27 -38.22
CA ARG A 582 34.77 9.45 -37.47
C ARG A 582 35.86 8.48 -37.94
N ALA A 583 35.51 7.23 -38.25
CA ALA A 583 36.47 6.24 -38.77
C ALA A 583 36.91 6.54 -40.22
N GLU A 584 36.02 7.07 -41.06
CA GLU A 584 36.32 7.46 -42.44
C GLU A 584 37.17 8.74 -42.50
N LEU A 585 36.83 9.77 -41.71
CA LEU A 585 37.64 10.98 -41.55
C LEU A 585 39.05 10.65 -40.99
N ALA A 586 39.15 9.66 -40.10
CA ALA A 586 40.43 9.16 -39.59
C ALA A 586 41.28 8.41 -40.64
N ARG A 587 40.66 7.82 -41.69
CA ARG A 587 41.36 7.26 -42.86
C ARG A 587 41.78 8.34 -43.84
N LEU A 588 40.95 9.37 -44.04
CA LEU A 588 41.17 10.50 -44.94
C LEU A 588 42.14 11.56 -44.39
N ARG A 589 42.86 11.27 -43.29
CA ARG A 589 43.82 12.15 -42.60
C ARG A 589 45.04 12.61 -43.41
N LYS A 590 45.11 12.25 -44.70
CA LYS A 590 46.12 12.66 -45.70
C LYS A 590 45.50 13.10 -47.04
N ALA A 591 44.18 13.22 -47.12
CA ALA A 591 43.46 13.62 -48.33
C ALA A 591 43.42 15.15 -48.50
N PRO A 592 43.11 15.68 -49.70
CA PRO A 592 42.85 17.11 -49.91
C PRO A 592 41.69 17.63 -49.04
N ALA A 593 41.75 18.92 -48.68
CA ALA A 593 40.73 19.55 -47.84
C ALA A 593 39.32 19.40 -48.43
N ASP A 594 39.18 19.59 -49.74
CA ASP A 594 37.92 19.52 -50.50
C ASP A 594 37.17 18.18 -50.32
N THR A 595 37.88 17.09 -50.02
CA THR A 595 37.28 15.77 -49.78
C THR A 595 36.96 15.52 -48.30
N ALA A 596 37.62 16.22 -47.39
CA ALA A 596 37.45 16.05 -45.93
C ALA A 596 36.39 16.99 -45.34
N THR A 597 36.25 18.21 -45.86
CA THR A 597 35.31 19.23 -45.35
C THR A 597 33.86 18.75 -45.33
N PRO A 598 33.28 18.16 -46.40
CA PRO A 598 31.88 17.72 -46.39
C PRO A 598 31.58 16.64 -45.36
N LEU A 599 32.56 15.76 -45.07
CA LEU A 599 32.45 14.72 -44.04
C LEU A 599 32.54 15.31 -42.62
N ALA A 600 33.35 16.36 -42.44
CA ALA A 600 33.42 17.09 -41.18
C ALA A 600 32.12 17.86 -40.89
N ASP A 601 31.56 18.54 -41.90
CA ASP A 601 30.29 19.26 -41.78
C ASP A 601 29.12 18.29 -41.50
N HIS A 602 29.09 17.12 -42.17
CA HIS A 602 28.09 16.10 -41.89
C HIS A 602 28.21 15.55 -40.45
N LEU A 603 29.43 15.31 -39.97
CA LEU A 603 29.69 14.90 -38.59
C LEU A 603 29.24 15.96 -37.57
N ILE A 604 29.43 17.25 -37.84
CA ILE A 604 28.93 18.36 -37.01
C ILE A 604 27.38 18.35 -36.96
N GLY A 605 26.73 18.06 -38.08
CA GLY A 605 25.27 17.88 -38.16
C GLY A 605 24.77 16.72 -37.29
N ILE A 606 25.43 15.55 -37.37
CA ILE A 606 25.08 14.38 -36.54
C ILE A 606 25.38 14.65 -35.05
N ASP A 607 26.53 15.25 -34.71
CA ASP A 607 26.85 15.66 -33.33
C ASP A 607 25.85 16.70 -32.78
N ALA A 608 25.17 17.49 -33.62
CA ALA A 608 24.05 18.34 -33.22
C ALA A 608 22.76 17.55 -32.98
N GLN A 609 22.34 16.70 -33.93
CA GLN A 609 21.14 15.86 -33.78
C GLN A 609 21.23 14.94 -32.55
N ILE A 610 22.39 14.34 -32.30
CA ILE A 610 22.65 13.49 -31.13
C ILE A 610 22.52 14.28 -29.82
N ARG A 611 22.96 15.56 -29.78
CA ARG A 611 22.81 16.41 -28.58
C ARG A 611 21.36 16.73 -28.28
N ASP A 612 20.56 17.05 -29.31
CA ASP A 612 19.14 17.34 -29.19
C ASP A 612 18.33 16.08 -28.81
N LEU A 613 18.53 14.95 -29.48
CA LEU A 613 17.85 13.69 -29.11
C LEU A 613 18.22 13.24 -27.69
N ARG A 614 19.48 13.44 -27.25
CA ARG A 614 19.89 13.24 -25.84
C ARG A 614 19.20 14.22 -24.87
N HIS A 615 18.77 15.40 -25.31
CA HIS A 615 17.99 16.35 -24.50
C HIS A 615 16.53 15.90 -24.39
N GLN A 616 15.89 15.59 -25.51
CA GLN A 616 14.50 15.11 -25.56
C GLN A 616 14.32 13.82 -24.74
N VAL A 617 15.24 12.86 -24.87
CA VAL A 617 15.23 11.61 -24.08
C VAL A 617 15.43 11.87 -22.58
N ARG A 618 16.17 12.92 -22.17
CA ARG A 618 16.27 13.32 -20.76
C ARG A 618 14.96 13.93 -20.26
N GLN A 619 14.29 14.77 -21.05
CA GLN A 619 13.00 15.37 -20.68
C GLN A 619 11.91 14.29 -20.54
N LEU A 620 11.75 13.41 -21.53
CA LEU A 620 10.84 12.27 -21.46
C LEU A 620 11.16 11.33 -20.30
N LYS A 621 12.44 11.04 -20.03
CA LYS A 621 12.83 10.26 -18.84
C LYS A 621 12.44 10.99 -17.56
N GLU A 622 12.67 12.29 -17.46
CA GLU A 622 12.26 13.07 -16.30
C GLU A 622 10.75 13.07 -16.09
N GLU A 623 9.94 13.14 -17.15
CA GLU A 623 8.48 13.05 -17.07
C GLU A 623 8.02 11.65 -16.63
N VAL A 624 8.64 10.59 -17.16
CA VAL A 624 8.41 9.20 -16.76
C VAL A 624 8.90 8.90 -15.33
N ASP A 625 9.99 9.52 -14.87
CA ASP A 625 10.49 9.41 -13.49
C ASP A 625 9.77 10.37 -12.51
N LYS A 626 8.92 11.26 -13.02
CA LYS A 626 7.95 12.09 -12.26
C LYS A 626 6.57 11.41 -12.17
N SER A 627 6.12 10.68 -13.20
CA SER A 627 4.86 9.91 -13.15
C SER A 627 4.93 8.62 -12.32
N LYS A 628 6.15 8.14 -12.02
CA LYS A 628 6.42 6.94 -11.18
C LYS A 628 6.63 7.23 -9.68
N LYS A 629 6.40 8.46 -9.20
CA LYS A 629 6.66 8.90 -7.81
C LYS A 629 5.41 9.39 -7.10
#